data_AF-A0A1Q7SVN4-F1
#
_entry.id   AF-A0A1Q7SVN4-F1
#
_cell.length_a   1.000
_cell.length_b   1.000
_cell.length_c   1.000
_cell.angle_alpha   90.00
_cell.angle_beta   90.00
_cell.angle_gamma   90.00
#
_symmetry.space_group_name_H-M   'P 1'
#
loop_
_entity.id
_entity.type
_entity.pdbx_description
1 polymer ?
#
loop_
_entity_poly.entity_id
_entity_poly.type
_entity_poly.pdbx_seq_one_letter_code
_entity_poly.pdbx_strand_id
1 'polypeptide(L)' 'MTTKFQLGDLVYNRDTREDGLIRRVYERNGATMYEVALPRMKDSWGRGYCISDWDENVLQLSNNEDLKSSPLEGGLRF' A
#
# COMPACT_ATOMS: atom_id res chain seq x y z
N MET A 1 -13.89 -11.62 8.27
CA MET A 1 -12.72 -10.86 8.73
C MET A 1 -12.94 -9.41 8.36
N THR A 2 -12.93 -8.50 9.33
CA THR A 2 -13.05 -7.06 9.06
C THR A 2 -11.63 -6.51 9.01
N THR A 3 -11.14 -6.19 7.82
CA THR A 3 -9.78 -5.65 7.62
C THR A 3 -9.83 -4.14 7.86
N LYS A 4 -8.81 -3.57 8.53
CA LYS A 4 -8.78 -2.11 8.79
C LYS A 4 -8.62 -1.28 7.52
N PHE A 5 -7.98 -1.86 6.51
CA PHE A 5 -7.73 -1.20 5.23
C PHE A 5 -8.27 -2.06 4.09
N GLN A 6 -8.53 -1.42 2.95
CA GLN A 6 -9.11 -2.03 1.76
C GLN A 6 -8.16 -1.97 0.57
N LEU A 7 -8.46 -2.77 -0.44
CA LEU A 7 -7.73 -2.75 -1.71
C LEU A 7 -7.88 -1.39 -2.37
N GLY A 8 -6.75 -0.78 -2.74
CA GLY A 8 -6.68 0.58 -3.27
C GLY A 8 -6.53 1.68 -2.22
N ASP A 9 -6.56 1.36 -0.92
CA ASP A 9 -6.22 2.35 0.10
C ASP A 9 -4.72 2.69 0.06
N LEU A 10 -4.42 3.98 0.16
CA LEU A 10 -3.07 4.47 0.36
C LEU A 10 -2.76 4.46 1.86
N VAL A 11 -1.76 3.69 2.26
CA VAL A 11 -1.32 3.50 3.64
C VAL A 11 0.10 3.98 3.83
N TYR A 12 0.42 4.37 5.05
CA TYR A 12 1.75 4.77 5.49
C TYR A 12 2.23 3.75 6.52
N ASN A 13 3.42 3.19 6.29
CA ASN A 13 4.10 2.34 7.25
C ASN A 13 4.91 3.20 8.22
N ARG A 14 4.54 3.15 9.50
CA ARG A 14 5.20 3.95 10.55
C ARG A 14 6.62 3.49 10.87
N ASP A 15 6.95 2.23 10.59
CA ASP A 15 8.26 1.64 10.86
C ASP A 15 9.28 2.06 9.79
N THR A 16 8.94 1.85 8.51
CA THR A 16 9.84 2.19 7.40
C THR A 16 9.72 3.64 6.93
N ARG A 17 8.66 4.34 7.36
CA ARG A 17 8.33 5.73 6.99
C ARG A 17 8.04 5.90 5.49
N GLU A 18 7.41 4.90 4.90
CA GLU A 18 7.06 4.84 3.48
C GLU A 18 5.56 4.84 3.26
N ASP A 19 5.14 5.42 2.13
CA ASP A 19 3.77 5.35 1.64
C ASP A 19 3.63 4.21 0.63
N GLY A 20 2.45 3.60 0.59
CA GLY A 20 2.18 2.53 -0.34
C GLY A 20 0.70 2.26 -0.56
N LEU A 21 0.38 1.67 -1.70
CA LEU A 21 -0.99 1.37 -2.11
C LEU A 21 -1.30 -0.10 -1.88
N ILE A 22 -2.38 -0.41 -1.17
CA ILE A 22 -2.77 -1.80 -0.92
C ILE A 22 -3.21 -2.45 -2.23
N ARG A 23 -2.54 -3.56 -2.56
CA ARG A 23 -2.85 -4.41 -3.72
C ARG A 23 -3.60 -5.66 -3.33
N ARG A 24 -3.35 -6.19 -2.14
CA ARG A 24 -3.97 -7.42 -1.65
C ARG A 24 -4.00 -7.44 -0.13
N VAL A 25 -5.02 -8.10 0.41
CA VAL A 25 -5.11 -8.42 1.84
C VAL A 25 -5.14 -9.93 1.99
N TYR A 26 -4.37 -10.46 2.93
CA TYR A 26 -4.31 -11.90 3.20
C TYR A 26 -3.96 -12.16 4.67
N GLU A 27 -4.21 -13.39 5.14
CA GLU A 27 -3.83 -13.80 6.50
C GLU A 27 -2.57 -14.66 6.46
N ARG A 28 -1.65 -14.42 7.39
CA ARG A 28 -0.45 -15.24 7.60
C ARG A 28 -0.24 -15.46 9.09
N ASN A 29 -0.23 -16.72 9.52
CA ASN A 29 -0.07 -17.10 10.93
C ASN A 29 -1.08 -16.42 11.90
N GLY A 30 -2.33 -16.22 11.46
CA GLY A 30 -3.37 -15.56 12.25
C GLY A 30 -3.24 -14.03 12.33
N ALA A 31 -2.29 -13.43 11.61
CA ALA A 31 -2.15 -11.98 11.47
C ALA A 31 -2.62 -11.51 10.10
N THR A 32 -3.33 -10.37 10.06
CA THR A 32 -3.72 -9.71 8.82
C THR A 32 -2.50 -9.01 8.20
N MET A 33 -2.16 -9.41 6.98
CA MET A 33 -1.05 -8.87 6.20
C MET A 33 -1.58 -8.18 4.95
N TYR A 34 -0.85 -7.18 4.50
CA TYR A 34 -1.18 -6.37 3.34
C TYR A 34 -0.02 -6.43 2.36
N GLU A 35 -0.30 -6.83 1.12
CA GLU A 35 0.63 -6.64 0.01
C GLU A 35 0.47 -5.20 -0.48
N VAL A 36 1.55 -4.44 -0.42
CA VAL A 36 1.55 -3.00 -0.66
C VAL A 36 2.54 -2.68 -1.78
N ALA A 37 2.06 -1.91 -2.77
CA ALA A 37 2.90 -1.34 -3.79
C ALA A 37 3.55 -0.05 -3.26
N LEU A 38 4.89 -0.01 -3.22
CA LEU A 38 5.69 1.13 -2.78
C LEU A 38 6.21 1.89 -4.00
N PRO A 39 5.95 3.19 -4.13
CA PRO A 39 6.44 3.93 -5.27
C PRO A 39 7.97 4.07 -5.15
N ARG A 40 8.68 3.97 -6.28
CA ARG A 40 10.14 4.19 -6.29
C ARG A 40 10.52 5.65 -6.03
N MET A 41 9.58 6.58 -6.17
CA MET A 41 9.69 7.99 -5.80
C MET A 41 8.60 8.31 -4.79
N LYS A 42 8.93 9.04 -3.72
CA LYS A 42 8.02 9.25 -2.58
C LYS A 42 6.67 9.89 -2.95
N ASP A 43 6.66 10.65 -4.04
CA ASP A 43 5.56 11.48 -4.51
C ASP A 43 5.01 11.02 -5.86
N SER A 44 5.54 9.93 -6.45
CA SER A 44 5.12 9.52 -7.79
C SER A 44 5.30 8.03 -8.09
N TRP A 45 4.30 7.47 -8.76
CA TRP A 45 4.36 6.14 -9.36
C TRP A 45 5.08 6.09 -10.72
N GLY A 46 5.50 7.24 -11.26
CA GLY A 46 6.03 7.35 -12.62
C GLY A 46 7.30 6.55 -12.90
N ARG A 47 8.02 6.11 -11.86
CA ARG A 47 9.17 5.21 -11.96
C ARG A 47 8.86 3.74 -11.65
N GLY A 48 7.58 3.40 -11.56
CA GLY A 48 7.10 2.10 -11.13
C GLY A 48 7.12 1.95 -9.61
N TYR A 49 6.89 0.72 -9.17
CA TYR A 49 6.76 0.37 -7.76
C TYR A 49 7.50 -0.93 -7.43
N CYS A 50 7.76 -1.12 -6.14
CA CYS A 50 8.18 -2.39 -5.56
C CYS A 50 7.03 -2.96 -4.73
N ILE A 51 6.98 -4.28 -4.54
CA ILE A 51 6.01 -4.90 -3.64
C ILE A 51 6.66 -5.13 -2.28
N SER A 52 5.91 -4.90 -1.22
CA SER A 52 6.30 -5.24 0.15
C SER A 52 5.10 -5.70 0.95
N ASP A 53 5.34 -6.61 1.89
CA ASP A 53 4.32 -7.16 2.77
C ASP A 53 4.40 -6.47 4.13
N TRP A 54 3.29 -5.86 4.54
CA TRP A 54 3.19 -5.09 5.77
C TRP A 54 2.14 -5.67 6.72
N ASP A 55 2.47 -5.67 8.01
CA ASP A 55 1.55 -6.08 9.08
C ASP A 55 0.54 -4.96 9.38
N GLU A 56 -0.71 -5.32 9.67
CA GLU A 56 -1.76 -4.34 9.97
C GLU A 56 -1.38 -3.34 11.07
N ASN A 57 -0.60 -3.75 12.07
CA ASN A 57 -0.31 -2.93 13.24
C ASN A 57 0.65 -1.79 12.95
N VAL A 58 1.48 -1.89 11.91
CA VAL A 58 2.41 -0.80 11.55
C VAL A 58 1.78 0.23 10.61
N LEU A 59 0.60 -0.08 10.05
CA LEU A 59 -0.07 0.73 9.05
C LEU A 59 -1.00 1.77 9.63
N GLN A 60 -1.13 2.88 8.90
CA GLN A 60 -2.15 3.90 9.05
C GLN A 60 -2.54 4.44 7.67
N LEU A 61 -3.65 5.17 7.55
CA LEU A 61 -3.98 5.85 6.30
C LEU A 61 -2.93 6.92 5.99
N SER A 62 -2.49 6.97 4.74
CA SER A 62 -1.56 7.98 4.25
C SER A 62 -2.28 9.31 3.98
N ASN A 63 -1.56 10.41 4.21
CA ASN A 63 -1.98 11.77 3.85
C ASN A 63 -1.23 12.30 2.61
N ASN A 64 -0.48 11.44 1.91
CA ASN A 64 0.27 11.83 0.71
C ASN A 64 -0.70 12.06 -0.46
N GLU A 65 -1.03 13.33 -0.72
CA GLU A 65 -2.01 13.72 -1.74
C GLU A 65 -1.49 13.50 -3.16
N ASP A 66 -0.18 13.65 -3.40
CA ASP A 66 0.43 13.43 -4.71
C ASP A 66 0.19 11.99 -5.20
N LEU A 67 0.40 11.00 -4.33
CA LEU A 67 0.12 9.60 -4.63
C LEU A 67 -1.38 9.28 -4.73
N LYS A 68 -2.25 10.03 -4.02
CA LYS A 68 -3.72 9.88 -4.11
C LYS A 68 -4.28 10.45 -5.40
N SER A 69 -3.73 11.55 -5.89
CA SER A 69 -4.17 12.22 -7.12
C SER A 69 -3.79 11.45 -8.38
N SER A 70 -2.75 10.63 -8.30
CA SER A 70 -2.35 9.70 -9.37
C SER A 70 -2.31 8.28 -8.82
N PRO A 71 -3.45 7.66 -8.46
CA PRO A 71 -3.43 6.27 -8.05
C PRO A 71 -2.89 5.41 -9.20
N LEU A 72 -2.31 4.24 -8.90
CA LEU A 72 -1.87 3.29 -9.92
C LEU A 72 -3.06 2.88 -10.81
N GLU A 73 -3.40 3.69 -11.81
CA GLU A 73 -4.37 3.38 -12.84
C GLU A 73 -3.78 2.25 -13.69
N GLY A 74 -4.37 1.07 -13.57
CA GLY A 74 -4.03 -0.04 -14.44
C GLY A 74 -2.69 -0.71 -14.13
N GLY A 75 -2.60 -1.36 -12.97
CA GLY A 75 -1.74 -2.54 -12.86
C GLY A 75 -2.32 -3.68 -13.71
N LEU A 76 -2.10 -3.61 -15.03
CA LEU A 76 -2.23 -4.64 -16.07
C LEU A 76 -3.42 -5.61 -15.96
N ARG A 77 -4.41 -5.42 -16.85
CA ARG A 77 -5.13 -6.54 -17.47
C ARG A 77 -4.09 -7.51 -18.02
N PHE A 78 -4.10 -8.75 -17.55
CA PHE A 78 -3.55 -9.88 -18.31
C PHE A 78 -4.43 -10.11 -19.55
#